data_AF-A0A9D6WTP0-F1
#
_entry.id   AF-A0A9D6WTP0-F1
#
_cell.length_a   1.000
_cell.length_b   1.000
_cell.length_c   1.000
_cell.angle_alpha   90.00
_cell.angle_beta   90.00
_cell.angle_gamma   90.00
#
_symmetry.space_group_name_H-M   'P 1'
#
loop_
_entity.id
_entity.type
_entity.pdbx_description
1 polymer ?
#
loop_
_entity_poly.entity_id
_entity_poly.type
_entity_poly.pdbx_seq_one_letter_code
_entity_poly.pdbx_strand_id
1 'polypeptide(L)'
;MTTRLFIALYLDSDMSKDLARALRNEGFDAVSAWDVQNEELSDIQQLEYAVSQERALVTFNKNDFSNLLKKYAYSDKTHYGIIISEQLPVGVILKRLLRLLDSVSADEMKNSFRILGEFK
;
A
#
# COMPACT_ATOMS: atom_id res chain seq x y z
N MET A 1 -3.73 -4.38 -22.32
CA MET A 1 -3.49 -4.13 -20.88
C MET A 1 -3.88 -2.69 -20.62
N THR A 2 -4.74 -2.44 -19.64
CA THR A 2 -5.17 -1.08 -19.31
C THR A 2 -4.10 -0.46 -18.41
N THR A 3 -3.30 0.46 -18.96
CA THR A 3 -2.30 1.17 -18.16
C THR A 3 -3.01 2.10 -17.20
N ARG A 4 -2.91 1.86 -15.89
CA ARG A 4 -3.33 2.84 -14.87
C ARG A 4 -2.26 3.91 -14.77
N LEU A 5 -2.66 5.18 -14.76
CA LEU A 5 -1.73 6.29 -14.53
C LEU A 5 -1.41 6.44 -13.03
N PHE A 6 -2.44 6.29 -12.19
CA PHE A 6 -2.37 6.47 -10.73
C PHE A 6 -2.36 5.14 -9.98
N ILE A 7 -1.64 5.11 -8.87
CA ILE A 7 -1.56 3.95 -7.98
C ILE A 7 -2.90 3.77 -7.27
N ALA A 8 -3.45 2.55 -7.29
CA ALA A 8 -4.56 2.15 -6.43
C ALA A 8 -4.00 1.52 -5.15
N LEU A 9 -4.57 1.85 -4.00
CA LEU A 9 -4.04 1.45 -2.68
C LEU A 9 -4.92 0.39 -2.02
N TYR A 10 -4.24 -0.52 -1.33
CA TYR A 10 -4.81 -1.46 -0.36
C TYR A 10 -4.13 -1.27 1.00
N LEU A 11 -4.88 -0.88 2.01
CA LEU A 11 -4.35 -0.59 3.34
C LEU A 11 -4.52 -1.80 4.24
N ASP A 12 -3.42 -2.26 4.82
CA ASP A 12 -3.35 -3.40 5.74
C ASP A 12 -4.28 -3.22 6.97
N SER A 13 -4.67 -4.31 7.62
CA SER A 13 -5.63 -4.34 8.73
C SER A 13 -5.19 -3.56 9.97
N ASP A 14 -3.88 -3.37 10.12
CA ASP A 14 -3.29 -2.56 11.20
C ASP A 14 -3.37 -1.06 10.95
N MET A 15 -3.63 -0.63 9.71
CA MET A 15 -3.77 0.78 9.38
C MET A 15 -5.11 1.32 9.88
N SER A 16 -5.15 2.62 10.16
CA SER A 16 -6.41 3.28 10.52
C SER A 16 -7.43 3.16 9.38
N LYS A 17 -8.66 2.74 9.70
CA LYS A 17 -9.80 2.67 8.78
C LYS A 17 -10.10 4.03 8.14
N ASP A 18 -9.83 5.11 8.88
CA ASP A 18 -10.06 6.48 8.40
C ASP A 18 -9.10 6.89 7.27
N LEU A 19 -7.94 6.24 7.16
CA LEU A 19 -6.94 6.60 6.17
C LEU A 19 -7.42 6.29 4.74
N ALA A 20 -8.05 5.13 4.52
CA ALA A 20 -8.60 4.79 3.21
C ALA A 20 -9.72 5.77 2.81
N ARG A 21 -10.58 6.13 3.76
CA ARG A 21 -11.63 7.14 3.56
C ARG A 21 -11.04 8.50 3.21
N ALA A 22 -10.00 8.94 3.93
CA ALA A 22 -9.35 10.21 3.66
C ALA A 22 -8.70 10.25 2.27
N LEU A 23 -8.02 9.19 1.86
CA LEU A 23 -7.45 9.07 0.50
C LEU A 23 -8.52 9.15 -0.60
N ARG A 24 -9.67 8.50 -0.39
CA ARG A 24 -10.81 8.59 -1.31
C ARG A 24 -11.38 10.01 -1.39
N ASN A 25 -11.43 10.75 -0.29
CA ASN A 25 -11.87 12.15 -0.29
C ASN A 25 -10.92 13.05 -1.10
N GLU A 26 -9.64 12.69 -1.21
CA GLU A 26 -8.64 13.35 -2.06
C GLU A 26 -8.67 12.84 -3.52
N GLY A 27 -9.62 11.96 -3.87
CA GLY A 27 -9.82 11.47 -5.24
C GLY A 27 -9.01 10.23 -5.64
N PHE A 28 -8.28 9.61 -4.69
CA PHE A 28 -7.50 8.41 -4.97
C PHE A 28 -8.30 7.12 -4.75
N ASP A 29 -7.99 6.09 -5.55
CA ASP A 29 -8.55 4.75 -5.36
C ASP A 29 -7.84 4.06 -4.19
N ALA A 30 -8.53 3.94 -3.05
CA ALA A 30 -8.02 3.30 -1.85
C ALA A 30 -9.09 2.46 -1.16
N VAL A 31 -8.74 1.25 -0.74
CA VAL A 31 -9.57 0.38 0.12
C VAL A 31 -8.72 -0.13 1.27
N SER A 32 -9.30 -0.27 2.45
CA SER A 32 -8.66 -0.92 3.60
C SER A 32 -9.06 -2.38 3.71
N ALA A 33 -8.27 -3.20 4.41
CA ALA A 33 -8.62 -4.58 4.74
C ALA A 33 -10.00 -4.66 5.40
N TRP A 34 -10.35 -3.68 6.24
CA TRP A 34 -11.66 -3.57 6.87
C TRP A 34 -12.80 -3.25 5.89
N ASP A 35 -12.55 -2.47 4.83
CA ASP A 35 -13.58 -2.16 3.82
C ASP A 35 -14.01 -3.43 3.06
N VAL A 36 -13.12 -4.43 2.99
CA VAL A 36 -13.28 -5.65 2.18
C VAL A 36 -13.27 -6.94 3.01
N GLN A 37 -13.43 -6.83 4.33
CA GLN A 37 -13.54 -7.96 5.28
C GLN A 37 -12.30 -8.88 5.32
N ASN A 38 -11.12 -8.29 5.16
CA ASN A 38 -9.82 -8.97 5.15
C ASN A 38 -8.99 -8.68 6.41
N GLU A 39 -9.58 -8.16 7.49
CA GLU A 39 -8.87 -7.73 8.68
C GLU A 39 -8.10 -8.86 9.40
N GLU A 40 -8.55 -10.11 9.21
CA GLU A 40 -7.94 -11.31 9.82
C GLU A 40 -6.90 -11.99 8.90
N LEU A 41 -6.66 -11.46 7.70
CA LEU A 41 -5.67 -12.02 6.78
C LEU A 41 -4.25 -11.81 7.32
N SER A 42 -3.41 -12.84 7.16
CA SER A 42 -1.97 -12.74 7.43
C SER A 42 -1.26 -11.83 6.41
N ASP A 43 -0.06 -11.32 6.74
CA ASP A 43 0.74 -10.45 5.87
C ASP A 43 0.81 -10.94 4.41
N ILE A 44 0.98 -12.25 4.20
CA ILE A 44 1.05 -12.82 2.84
C ILE A 44 -0.28 -12.77 2.12
N GLN A 45 -1.37 -13.06 2.83
CA GLN A 45 -2.71 -13.02 2.26
C GLN A 45 -3.14 -11.58 1.97
N GLN A 46 -2.71 -10.60 2.79
CA GLN A 46 -2.89 -9.18 2.50
C GLN A 46 -2.20 -8.80 1.18
N LEU A 47 -0.96 -9.25 0.98
CA LEU A 47 -0.23 -9.01 -0.26
C LEU A 47 -0.85 -9.71 -1.46
N GLU A 48 -1.24 -10.97 -1.33
CA GLU A 48 -1.91 -11.73 -2.40
C GLU A 48 -3.24 -11.08 -2.80
N TYR A 49 -4.01 -10.59 -1.83
CA TYR A 49 -5.22 -9.82 -2.10
C TYR A 49 -4.89 -8.55 -2.88
N ALA A 50 -3.92 -7.75 -2.42
CA ALA A 50 -3.48 -6.53 -3.11
C ALA A 50 -3.09 -6.81 -4.57
N VAL A 51 -2.33 -7.89 -4.80
CA VAL A 51 -1.94 -8.35 -6.14
C VAL A 51 -3.15 -8.73 -6.98
N SER A 52 -4.10 -9.49 -6.44
CA SER A 52 -5.32 -9.90 -7.15
C SER A 52 -6.21 -8.72 -7.58
N GLN A 53 -6.13 -7.60 -6.86
CA GLN A 53 -6.91 -6.38 -7.11
C GLN A 53 -6.12 -5.30 -7.88
N GLU A 54 -4.88 -5.61 -8.27
CA GLU A 54 -3.97 -4.66 -8.92
C GLU A 54 -3.72 -3.38 -8.08
N ARG A 55 -3.49 -3.56 -6.77
CA ARG A 55 -3.30 -2.49 -5.79
C ARG A 55 -1.93 -2.59 -5.12
N ALA A 56 -1.34 -1.44 -4.78
CA ALA A 56 -0.17 -1.39 -3.91
C ALA A 56 -0.58 -1.64 -2.45
N LEU A 57 0.13 -2.54 -1.75
CA LEU A 57 -0.07 -2.78 -0.33
C LEU A 57 0.57 -1.65 0.50
N VAL A 58 -0.19 -1.06 1.42
CA VAL A 58 0.31 -0.10 2.42
C VAL A 58 0.29 -0.77 3.78
N THR A 59 1.45 -0.98 4.39
CA THR A 59 1.59 -1.71 5.66
C THR A 59 2.58 -1.03 6.60
N PHE A 60 2.50 -1.33 7.90
CA PHE A 60 3.43 -0.81 8.90
C PHE A 60 4.73 -1.62 8.93
N ASN A 61 5.82 -0.96 9.27
CA ASN A 61 7.10 -1.60 9.49
C ASN A 61 7.14 -2.36 10.83
N LYS A 62 6.32 -3.41 10.99
CA LYS A 62 6.12 -4.08 12.28
C LYS A 62 7.34 -4.82 12.80
N ASN A 63 8.24 -5.29 11.92
CA ASN A 63 9.52 -5.92 12.25
C ASN A 63 10.41 -5.93 11.00
N ASP A 64 10.76 -4.74 10.54
CA ASP A 64 11.71 -4.51 9.46
C ASP A 64 11.31 -5.04 8.08
N PHE A 65 10.01 -5.00 7.74
CA PHE A 65 9.42 -5.68 6.58
C PHE A 65 9.68 -7.18 6.66
N SER A 66 8.66 -7.96 6.99
CA SER A 66 8.84 -9.38 7.30
C SER A 66 9.64 -10.07 6.18
N ASN A 67 10.54 -10.99 6.54
CA ASN A 67 11.35 -11.73 5.57
C ASN A 67 10.49 -12.36 4.47
N LEU A 68 9.23 -12.64 4.77
CA LEU A 68 8.25 -13.16 3.85
C LEU A 68 7.83 -12.11 2.80
N LEU A 69 7.46 -10.90 3.22
CA LEU A 69 7.16 -9.81 2.28
C LEU A 69 8.38 -9.43 1.42
N LYS A 70 9.58 -9.43 2.01
CA LYS A 70 10.87 -9.30 1.29
C LYS A 70 10.99 -10.35 0.19
N LYS A 71 10.87 -11.63 0.56
CA LYS A 71 10.98 -12.75 -0.39
C LYS A 71 9.95 -12.65 -1.52
N TYR A 72 8.73 -12.20 -1.21
CA TYR A 72 7.71 -12.02 -2.24
C TYR A 72 8.07 -10.85 -3.17
N ALA A 73 8.45 -9.71 -2.61
CA ALA A 73 8.84 -8.52 -3.38
C ALA A 73 10.04 -8.77 -4.31
N TYR A 74 10.94 -9.67 -3.93
CA TYR A 74 12.09 -10.09 -4.75
C TYR A 74 11.86 -11.38 -5.53
N SER A 75 10.64 -11.93 -5.53
CA SER A 75 10.31 -13.09 -6.36
C SER A 75 9.94 -12.65 -7.78
N ASP A 76 9.96 -13.59 -8.74
CA ASP A 76 9.48 -13.34 -10.12
C ASP A 76 7.96 -13.11 -10.22
N LYS A 77 7.24 -13.01 -9.09
CA LYS A 77 5.81 -12.71 -9.07
C LYS A 77 5.59 -11.22 -9.25
N THR A 78 4.68 -10.88 -10.16
CA THR A 78 4.27 -9.49 -10.35
C THR A 78 3.48 -8.98 -9.14
N HIS A 79 3.83 -7.80 -8.63
CA HIS A 79 3.06 -7.06 -7.66
C HIS A 79 2.93 -5.58 -8.07
N TYR A 80 1.92 -4.90 -7.52
CA TYR A 80 1.57 -3.53 -7.93
C TYR A 80 2.12 -2.47 -6.97
N GLY A 81 3.16 -2.84 -6.22
CA GLY A 81 3.83 -1.98 -5.27
C GLY A 81 3.66 -2.39 -3.82
N ILE A 82 4.65 -2.06 -2.99
CA ILE A 82 4.56 -2.18 -1.54
C ILE A 82 5.07 -0.89 -0.89
N ILE A 83 4.26 -0.29 -0.04
CA ILE A 83 4.53 0.98 0.65
C ILE A 83 4.64 0.69 2.13
N ILE A 84 5.80 1.00 2.70
CA ILE A 84 6.13 0.71 4.09
C ILE A 84 6.10 2.02 4.87
N SER A 85 5.26 2.08 5.90
CA SER A 85 5.21 3.22 6.82
C SER A 85 5.71 2.85 8.21
N GLU A 86 6.34 3.79 8.89
CA GLU A 86 6.41 3.78 10.35
C GLU A 86 5.02 4.03 10.95
N GLN A 87 4.81 3.67 12.22
CA GLN A 87 3.60 4.06 12.94
C GLN A 87 3.66 5.56 13.26
N LEU A 88 2.82 6.33 12.57
CA LEU A 88 2.77 7.79 12.66
C LEU A 88 1.32 8.23 12.81
N PRO A 89 1.06 9.47 13.26
CA PRO A 89 -0.28 10.03 13.26
C PRO A 89 -0.90 9.96 11.85
N VAL A 90 -2.19 9.61 11.77
CA VAL A 90 -2.90 9.39 10.49
C VAL A 90 -2.73 10.55 9.51
N GLY A 91 -2.81 11.79 9.98
CA GLY A 91 -2.61 12.98 9.13
C GLY A 91 -1.20 13.08 8.53
N VAL A 92 -0.17 12.59 9.24
CA VAL A 92 1.20 12.53 8.71
C VAL A 92 1.30 11.46 7.64
N ILE A 93 0.73 10.28 7.87
CA ILE A 93 0.70 9.19 6.87
C ILE A 93 -0.03 9.64 5.61
N LEU A 94 -1.22 10.23 5.76
CA LEU A 94 -2.01 10.76 4.65
C LEU A 94 -1.19 11.75 3.81
N LYS A 95 -0.60 12.77 4.43
CA LYS A 95 0.20 13.78 3.72
C LYS A 95 1.37 13.16 2.94
N ARG A 96 2.03 12.16 3.51
CA ARG A 96 3.16 11.47 2.84
C ARG A 96 2.67 10.58 1.70
N LEU A 97 1.53 9.91 1.86
CA LEU A 97 0.92 9.12 0.79
C LEU A 97 0.52 10.02 -0.38
N LEU A 98 -0.12 11.17 -0.14
CA LEU A 98 -0.48 12.11 -1.20
C LEU A 98 0.75 12.56 -2.01
N ARG A 99 1.86 12.88 -1.34
CA ARG A 99 3.11 13.22 -2.03
C ARG A 99 3.68 12.07 -2.85
N LEU A 100 3.65 10.85 -2.31
CA LEU A 100 4.07 9.66 -3.06
C LEU A 100 3.23 9.51 -4.33
N LEU A 101 1.91 9.57 -4.18
CA LEU A 101 0.94 9.42 -5.27
C LEU A 101 1.07 10.52 -6.34
N ASP A 102 1.49 11.74 -5.96
CA ASP A 102 1.78 12.84 -6.88
C ASP A 102 3.12 12.70 -7.61
N SER A 103 4.05 11.90 -7.08
CA SER A 103 5.43 11.80 -7.58
C SER A 103 5.78 10.49 -8.27
N VAL A 104 4.93 9.47 -8.15
CA VAL A 104 5.19 8.10 -8.65
C VAL A 104 3.97 7.61 -9.42
N SER A 105 4.18 7.24 -10.69
CA SER A 105 3.16 6.61 -11.51
C SER A 105 2.90 5.15 -11.12
N ALA A 106 1.76 4.60 -11.53
CA ALA A 106 1.47 3.19 -11.25
C ALA A 106 2.47 2.23 -11.92
N ASP A 107 3.02 2.61 -13.07
CA ASP A 107 4.02 1.81 -13.78
C ASP A 107 5.36 1.78 -13.03
N GLU A 108 5.83 2.94 -12.53
CA GLU A 108 7.04 3.04 -11.69
C GLU A 108 6.89 2.35 -10.34
N MET A 109 5.65 2.20 -9.86
CA MET A 109 5.37 1.52 -8.60
C MET A 109 5.37 -0.02 -8.75
N LYS A 110 5.07 -0.54 -9.95
CA LYS A 110 5.00 -1.97 -10.23
C LYS A 110 6.33 -2.67 -9.92
N ASN A 111 6.26 -3.83 -9.26
CA ASN A 111 7.42 -4.61 -8.81
C ASN A 111 8.45 -3.81 -7.99
N SER A 112 8.00 -2.76 -7.30
CA SER A 112 8.87 -1.91 -6.50
C SER A 112 8.33 -1.75 -5.08
N PHE A 113 9.17 -1.28 -4.17
CA PHE A 113 8.74 -0.83 -2.86
C PHE A 113 9.15 0.63 -2.61
N ARG A 114 8.46 1.29 -1.69
CA ARG A 114 8.76 2.66 -1.25
C ARG A 114 8.69 2.75 0.26
N ILE A 115 9.61 3.50 0.86
CA ILE A 115 9.58 3.81 2.28
C ILE A 115 8.88 5.16 2.42
N LEU A 116 7.72 5.18 3.09
CA LEU A 116 6.89 6.38 3.18
C LEU A 116 7.62 7.55 3.87
N GLY A 117 8.63 7.25 4.70
CA GLY A 117 9.53 8.22 5.32
C GLY A 117 10.33 9.09 4.36
N GLU A 118 10.43 8.73 3.08
CA GLU A 118 11.14 9.50 2.04
C GLU A 118 10.31 10.70 1.54
N PHE A 119 9.00 10.73 1.80
CA PHE A 119 8.04 11.70 1.24
C PHE A 119 7.62 12.81 2.24
N LYS A 120 8.60 13.44 2.90
CA LYS A 120 8.41 14.41 4.01
C LYS A 120 7.99 15.82 3.63
#